data_AF-A0A7D7QHW3-F1
#
_entry.id   AF-A0A7D7QHW3-F1
#
_cell.length_a   1.000
_cell.length_b   1.000
_cell.length_c   1.000
_cell.angle_alpha   90.00
_cell.angle_beta   90.00
_cell.angle_gamma   90.00
#
_symmetry.space_group_name_H-M   'P 1'
#
loop_
_entity.id
_entity.type
_entity.pdbx_description
1 polymer ?
#
loop_
_entity_poly.entity_id
_entity_poly.type
_entity_poly.pdbx_seq_one_letter_code
_entity_poly.pdbx_strand_id
1 'polypeptide(L)'
;MKKLIQRIKVLLRRIFKEFSSNSQQPSPVINSRPLETSIPTVSPRWESGLVLVCSQCANEQSGSTASEDLENWLKSRLKFEGLWGDFRVVSTSCLGVCPRIGITVVLVSNGNHGNSPCLIVNPQSDRELLYSYIKQNQG
;
A
#
# COMPACT_ATOMS: atom_id res chain seq x y z
N MET A 1 50.33 34.50 -12.33
CA MET A 1 49.23 34.38 -11.32
C MET A 1 48.06 35.35 -11.52
N LYS A 2 48.25 36.62 -11.97
CA LYS A 2 47.15 37.61 -12.12
C LYS A 2 46.05 37.22 -13.15
N LYS A 3 46.42 36.58 -14.26
CA LYS A 3 45.47 36.18 -15.32
C LYS A 3 44.51 35.04 -14.90
N LEU A 4 44.96 34.15 -14.01
CA LEU A 4 44.16 33.02 -13.52
C LEU A 4 43.08 33.50 -12.54
N ILE A 5 43.45 34.40 -11.62
CA ILE A 5 42.52 35.03 -10.66
C ILE A 5 41.43 35.82 -11.38
N GLN A 6 41.78 36.51 -12.48
CA GLN A 6 40.79 37.27 -13.27
C GLN A 6 39.76 36.34 -13.94
N ARG A 7 40.20 35.17 -14.45
CA ARG A 7 39.30 34.18 -15.06
C ARG A 7 38.34 33.58 -14.03
N ILE A 8 38.82 33.29 -12.82
CA ILE A 8 37.99 32.78 -11.72
C ILE A 8 36.94 33.82 -11.31
N LYS A 9 37.31 35.10 -11.21
CA LYS A 9 36.36 36.20 -10.91
C LYS A 9 35.28 36.36 -11.97
N VAL A 10 35.62 36.19 -13.25
CA VAL A 10 34.64 36.23 -14.35
C VAL A 10 33.69 35.04 -14.29
N LEU A 11 34.20 33.85 -13.96
CA LEU A 11 33.40 32.64 -13.83
C LEU A 11 32.42 32.75 -12.66
N LEU A 12 32.89 33.18 -11.49
CA LEU A 12 32.05 33.39 -10.31
C LEU A 12 30.97 34.44 -10.55
N ARG A 13 31.27 35.53 -11.26
CA ARG A 13 30.26 36.53 -11.65
C ARG A 13 29.18 35.94 -12.57
N ARG A 14 29.51 35.02 -13.47
CA ARG A 14 28.50 34.35 -14.32
C ARG A 14 27.59 33.45 -13.49
N ILE A 15 28.17 32.64 -12.59
CA ILE A 15 27.40 31.75 -11.72
C ILE A 15 26.43 32.54 -10.84
N PHE A 16 26.89 33.64 -10.24
CA PHE A 16 26.01 34.50 -9.42
C PHE A 16 24.92 35.19 -10.26
N LYS A 17 25.18 35.52 -11.53
CA LYS A 17 24.18 36.14 -12.42
C LYS A 17 23.11 35.13 -12.86
N GLU A 18 23.47 33.87 -13.06
CA GLU A 18 22.50 32.79 -13.34
C GLU A 18 21.64 32.48 -12.11
N PHE A 19 22.23 32.44 -10.91
CA PHE A 19 21.46 32.24 -9.68
C PHE A 19 20.49 33.40 -9.37
N SER A 20 20.87 34.64 -9.68
CA SER A 20 19.99 35.79 -9.45
C SER A 20 18.82 35.89 -10.44
N SER A 21 18.92 35.26 -11.61
CA SER A 21 17.88 35.32 -12.65
C SER A 21 16.80 34.25 -12.49
N ASN A 22 17.02 33.25 -11.63
CA ASN A 22 16.09 32.12 -11.44
C ASN A 22 15.11 32.31 -10.27
N SER A 23 15.09 33.49 -9.63
CA SER A 23 14.28 33.76 -8.43
C SER A 23 12.94 34.45 -8.72
N GLN A 24 12.56 34.64 -9.99
CA GLN A 24 11.32 35.32 -10.37
C GLN A 24 10.59 34.56 -11.48
N GLN A 25 10.22 33.32 -11.21
CA GLN A 25 9.08 32.71 -11.90
C GLN A 25 7.82 33.06 -11.09
N PRO A 26 6.82 33.75 -11.65
CA PRO A 26 5.52 33.85 -11.01
C PRO A 26 5.01 32.43 -10.81
N SER A 27 4.70 32.08 -9.57
CA SER A 27 4.09 30.81 -9.23
C SER A 27 2.89 30.58 -10.16
N PRO A 28 2.71 29.39 -10.75
CA PRO A 28 1.51 29.12 -11.52
C PRO A 28 0.32 29.40 -10.62
N VAL A 29 -0.65 30.16 -11.13
CA VAL A 29 -1.91 30.45 -10.46
C VAL A 29 -2.47 29.13 -9.96
N ILE A 30 -2.35 28.90 -8.66
CA ILE A 30 -2.89 27.73 -8.00
C ILE A 30 -4.40 27.90 -8.17
N ASN A 31 -4.98 27.09 -9.06
CA ASN A 31 -6.43 26.93 -9.14
C ASN A 31 -6.90 26.63 -7.72
N SER A 32 -7.47 27.64 -7.07
CA SER A 32 -7.97 27.55 -5.70
C SER A 32 -9.21 26.66 -5.76
N ARG A 33 -8.98 25.34 -5.70
CA ARG A 33 -10.02 24.36 -5.43
C ARG A 33 -10.70 24.82 -4.14
N PRO A 34 -12.03 25.03 -4.13
CA PRO A 34 -12.74 25.32 -2.89
C PRO A 34 -12.32 24.31 -1.84
N LEU A 35 -11.95 24.80 -0.66
CA LEU A 35 -11.54 23.97 0.46
C LEU A 35 -12.80 23.23 0.97
N GLU A 36 -13.19 22.17 0.27
CA GLU A 36 -14.14 21.19 0.78
C GLU A 36 -13.52 20.60 2.05
N THR A 37 -14.06 21.02 3.20
CA THR A 37 -13.57 20.69 4.54
C THR A 37 -13.85 19.25 4.96
N SER A 38 -14.44 18.44 4.08
CA SER A 38 -14.75 17.03 4.33
C SER A 38 -14.32 16.15 3.17
N ILE A 39 -13.64 15.05 3.50
CA ILE A 39 -13.38 13.98 2.54
C ILE A 39 -14.73 13.28 2.25
N PRO A 40 -15.17 13.18 0.99
CA PRO A 40 -16.40 12.47 0.67
C PRO A 40 -16.27 10.99 1.02
N THR A 41 -17.30 10.43 1.63
CA THR A 41 -17.34 9.02 2.04
C THR A 41 -18.24 8.22 1.11
N VAL A 42 -17.85 6.99 0.82
CA VAL A 42 -18.67 6.00 0.11
C VAL A 42 -18.64 4.68 0.86
N SER A 43 -19.78 3.99 0.91
CA SER A 43 -19.82 2.64 1.49
C SER A 43 -19.15 1.64 0.54
N PRO A 44 -18.32 0.72 1.05
CA PRO A 44 -17.84 -0.37 0.24
C PRO A 44 -19.01 -1.24 -0.25
N ARG A 45 -18.80 -2.00 -1.33
CA ARG A 45 -19.78 -3.00 -1.81
C ARG A 45 -19.71 -4.33 -1.05
N TRP A 46 -18.90 -4.38 -0.01
CA TRP A 46 -18.72 -5.56 0.82
C TRP A 46 -19.18 -5.26 2.24
N GLU A 47 -19.80 -6.25 2.88
CA GLU A 47 -20.59 -6.03 4.10
C GLU A 47 -19.81 -6.43 5.36
N SER A 48 -19.15 -7.60 5.34
CA SER A 48 -18.52 -8.20 6.53
C SER A 48 -17.08 -7.75 6.74
N GLY A 49 -16.26 -7.73 5.69
CA GLY A 49 -14.86 -7.33 5.87
C GLY A 49 -13.95 -7.38 4.65
N LEU A 50 -12.73 -6.92 4.87
CA LEU A 50 -11.65 -6.84 3.91
C LEU A 50 -10.46 -7.67 4.38
N VAL A 51 -9.97 -8.57 3.52
CA VAL A 51 -8.79 -9.41 3.72
C VAL A 51 -7.67 -8.85 2.87
N LEU A 52 -6.59 -8.41 3.52
CA LEU A 52 -5.39 -7.90 2.89
C LEU A 52 -4.32 -8.98 2.89
N VAL A 53 -3.88 -9.43 1.72
CA VAL A 53 -2.79 -10.41 1.57
C VAL A 53 -1.54 -9.67 1.13
N CYS A 54 -0.43 -9.81 1.87
CA CYS A 54 0.83 -9.19 1.50
C CYS A 54 1.46 -9.92 0.29
N SER A 55 1.51 -9.27 -0.87
CA SER A 55 2.12 -9.81 -2.09
C SER A 55 3.63 -10.01 -1.96
N GLN A 56 4.29 -9.25 -1.08
CA GLN A 56 5.75 -9.24 -0.96
C GLN A 56 6.32 -10.27 0.02
N CYS A 57 5.49 -11.03 0.73
CA CYS A 57 5.94 -12.08 1.65
C CYS A 57 6.49 -13.35 0.95
N ALA A 58 6.90 -13.26 -0.31
CA ALA A 58 7.51 -14.37 -1.03
C ALA A 58 8.89 -14.70 -0.44
N ASN A 59 9.01 -15.86 0.21
CA ASN A 59 10.29 -16.42 0.63
C ASN A 59 10.65 -17.63 -0.25
N GLU A 60 11.94 -18.00 -0.26
CA GLU A 60 12.46 -19.12 -1.07
C GLU A 60 11.74 -20.45 -0.81
N GLN A 61 11.16 -20.62 0.39
CA GLN A 61 10.46 -21.84 0.80
C GLN A 61 9.02 -21.94 0.29
N SER A 62 8.34 -20.81 0.07
CA SER A 62 6.93 -20.80 -0.35
C SER A 62 6.77 -20.66 -1.86
N GLY A 63 7.82 -20.25 -2.56
CA GLY A 63 7.78 -19.92 -3.99
C GLY A 63 7.35 -18.48 -4.24
N SER A 64 7.75 -17.91 -5.38
CA SER A 64 7.49 -16.50 -5.72
C SER A 64 6.00 -16.16 -5.88
N THR A 65 5.15 -17.17 -6.11
CA THR A 65 3.71 -17.01 -6.36
C THR A 65 2.83 -17.28 -5.14
N ALA A 66 3.41 -17.66 -4.00
CA ALA A 66 2.65 -18.20 -2.87
C ALA A 66 1.55 -17.26 -2.35
N SER A 67 1.81 -15.95 -2.36
CA SER A 67 0.84 -14.92 -1.95
C SER A 67 -0.31 -14.78 -2.93
N GLU A 68 0.00 -14.81 -4.23
CA GLU A 68 -1.00 -14.78 -5.29
C GLU A 68 -1.86 -16.05 -5.28
N ASP A 69 -1.23 -17.21 -5.08
CA ASP A 69 -1.92 -18.49 -4.98
C ASP A 69 -2.88 -18.52 -3.78
N LEU A 70 -2.44 -18.02 -2.61
CA LEU A 70 -3.29 -17.89 -1.43
C LEU A 70 -4.47 -16.93 -1.67
N GLU A 71 -4.20 -15.77 -2.26
CA GLU A 71 -5.24 -14.78 -2.61
C GLU A 71 -6.28 -15.38 -3.57
N ASN A 72 -5.84 -16.02 -4.65
CA ASN A 72 -6.72 -16.62 -5.65
C ASN A 72 -7.50 -17.80 -5.07
N TRP A 73 -6.88 -18.60 -4.20
CA TRP A 73 -7.54 -19.67 -3.49
C TRP A 73 -8.65 -19.14 -2.57
N LEU A 74 -8.39 -18.10 -1.77
CA LEU A 74 -9.38 -17.48 -0.90
C LEU A 74 -10.57 -16.92 -1.69
N LYS A 75 -10.30 -16.20 -2.79
CA LYS A 75 -11.36 -15.68 -3.68
C LYS A 75 -12.24 -16.80 -4.23
N SER A 76 -11.60 -17.88 -4.69
CA SER A 76 -12.29 -19.05 -5.24
C SER A 76 -13.13 -19.76 -4.17
N ARG A 77 -12.60 -19.90 -2.95
CA ARG A 77 -13.29 -20.54 -1.83
C ARG A 77 -14.50 -19.74 -1.36
N LEU A 78 -14.36 -18.42 -1.18
CA LEU A 78 -15.47 -17.54 -0.83
C LEU A 78 -16.57 -17.57 -1.90
N LYS A 79 -16.20 -17.55 -3.19
CA LYS A 79 -17.15 -17.67 -4.29
C LYS A 79 -17.88 -19.01 -4.29
N PHE A 80 -17.17 -20.10 -4.03
CA PHE A 80 -17.75 -21.44 -3.96
C PHE A 80 -18.80 -21.56 -2.84
N GLU A 81 -18.56 -20.93 -1.68
CA GLU A 81 -19.52 -20.94 -0.56
C GLU A 81 -20.57 -19.81 -0.61
N GLY A 82 -20.62 -19.03 -1.70
CA GLY A 82 -21.60 -17.95 -1.85
C GLY A 82 -21.34 -16.71 -0.99
N LEU A 83 -20.16 -16.60 -0.37
CA LEU A 83 -19.71 -15.47 0.47
C LEU A 83 -18.96 -14.39 -0.32
N TRP A 84 -18.98 -14.49 -1.66
CA TRP A 84 -18.39 -13.49 -2.52
C TRP A 84 -19.26 -12.23 -2.52
N GLY A 85 -18.70 -11.12 -2.07
CA GLY A 85 -19.46 -9.89 -1.83
C GLY A 85 -19.43 -9.56 -0.35
N ASP A 86 -19.70 -10.52 0.53
CA ASP A 86 -19.63 -10.30 1.98
C ASP A 86 -18.21 -9.99 2.43
N PHE A 87 -17.24 -10.74 1.91
CA PHE A 87 -15.82 -10.48 2.09
C PHE A 87 -15.16 -10.05 0.80
N ARG A 88 -14.24 -9.10 0.91
CA ARG A 88 -13.34 -8.70 -0.17
C ARG A 88 -11.92 -9.18 0.12
N VAL A 89 -11.28 -9.84 -0.83
CA VAL A 89 -9.86 -10.22 -0.74
C VAL A 89 -9.06 -9.39 -1.74
N VAL A 90 -7.98 -8.77 -1.28
CA VAL A 90 -7.09 -7.96 -2.12
C VAL A 90 -5.62 -8.20 -1.78
N SER A 91 -4.79 -8.16 -2.82
CA SER A 91 -3.35 -8.01 -2.66
C SER A 91 -2.97 -6.64 -2.14
N THR A 92 -1.92 -6.59 -1.33
CA THR A 92 -1.28 -5.37 -0.83
C THR A 92 0.23 -5.46 -0.98
N SER A 93 0.91 -4.31 -0.97
CA SER A 93 2.37 -4.27 -0.80
C SER A 93 2.76 -4.66 0.64
N CYS A 94 4.05 -4.51 0.99
CA CYS A 94 4.53 -4.79 2.35
C CYS A 94 3.72 -4.05 3.42
N LEU A 95 3.24 -4.80 4.42
CA LEU A 95 2.49 -4.30 5.57
C LEU A 95 3.40 -3.93 6.76
N GLY A 96 4.71 -3.87 6.56
CA GLY A 96 5.70 -3.60 7.62
C GLY A 96 5.97 -4.78 8.54
N VAL A 97 5.32 -5.92 8.31
CA VAL A 97 5.50 -7.16 9.05
C VAL A 97 5.89 -8.25 8.06
N CYS A 98 7.18 -8.56 7.99
CA CYS A 98 7.72 -9.60 7.10
C CYS A 98 8.19 -10.79 7.95
N PRO A 99 7.42 -11.88 8.02
CA PRO A 99 7.82 -13.06 8.75
C PRO A 99 8.97 -13.79 8.04
N ARG A 100 9.73 -14.59 8.78
CA ARG A 100 10.74 -15.49 8.18
C ARG A 100 10.07 -16.57 7.33
N ILE A 101 8.91 -17.05 7.78
CA ILE A 101 8.13 -18.11 7.15
C ILE A 101 6.67 -17.69 7.11
N GLY A 102 6.02 -17.87 5.96
CA GLY A 102 4.61 -17.58 5.76
C GLY A 102 4.34 -16.18 5.20
N ILE A 103 3.06 -15.83 5.20
CA ILE A 103 2.51 -14.65 4.54
C ILE A 103 1.72 -13.85 5.55
N THR A 104 1.95 -12.55 5.56
CA THR A 104 1.19 -11.63 6.39
C THR A 104 -0.18 -11.38 5.77
N VAL A 105 -1.23 -11.63 6.56
CA VAL A 105 -2.62 -11.38 6.20
C VAL A 105 -3.26 -10.50 7.28
N VAL A 106 -3.94 -9.43 6.88
CA VAL A 106 -4.70 -8.57 7.80
C VAL A 106 -6.19 -8.70 7.50
N LEU A 107 -6.99 -8.90 8.54
CA LEU A 107 -8.44 -8.91 8.45
C LEU A 107 -9.02 -7.64 9.05
N VAL A 108 -9.69 -6.84 8.22
CA VAL A 108 -10.44 -5.67 8.65
C VAL A 108 -11.92 -6.04 8.66
N SER A 109 -12.50 -6.17 9.85
CA SER A 109 -13.94 -6.41 10.01
C SER A 109 -14.67 -5.08 10.22
N ASN A 110 -15.85 -4.93 9.62
CA ASN A 110 -16.60 -3.68 9.59
C ASN A 110 -17.03 -3.19 11.00
N GLY A 111 -17.12 -4.10 11.98
CA GLY A 111 -17.48 -3.78 13.37
C GLY A 111 -16.30 -3.55 14.33
N ASN A 112 -15.06 -3.77 13.89
CA ASN A 112 -13.90 -3.75 14.79
C ASN A 112 -13.19 -2.39 14.76
N HIS A 113 -13.53 -1.52 15.72
CA HIS A 113 -13.03 -0.13 15.77
C HIS A 113 -11.61 0.04 16.35
N GLY A 114 -10.83 -1.02 16.55
CA GLY A 114 -9.55 -0.86 17.28
C GLY A 114 -8.38 -1.74 16.87
N ASN A 115 -8.58 -3.00 16.47
CA ASN A 115 -7.44 -3.89 16.20
C ASN A 115 -7.77 -4.96 15.15
N SER A 116 -7.49 -4.65 13.88
CA SER A 116 -7.49 -5.65 12.81
C SER A 116 -6.34 -6.64 13.04
N PRO A 117 -6.61 -7.94 13.27
CA PRO A 117 -5.56 -8.92 13.53
C PRO A 117 -4.61 -9.02 12.33
N CYS A 118 -3.31 -9.08 12.62
CA CYS A 118 -2.25 -9.35 11.67
C CYS A 118 -1.79 -10.79 11.86
N LEU A 119 -2.07 -11.64 10.88
CA LEU A 119 -1.86 -13.07 10.91
C LEU A 119 -0.65 -13.44 10.07
N ILE A 120 0.16 -14.38 10.55
CA ILE A 120 1.21 -15.02 9.75
C ILE A 120 0.70 -16.40 9.36
N VAL A 121 0.60 -16.65 8.05
CA VAL A 121 -0.10 -17.81 7.50
C VAL A 121 0.83 -18.57 6.56
N ASN A 122 0.97 -19.88 6.75
CA ASN A 122 1.52 -20.73 5.71
C ASN A 122 0.47 -20.90 4.59
N PRO A 123 0.76 -20.50 3.34
CA PRO A 123 -0.22 -20.47 2.25
C PRO A 123 -0.79 -21.83 1.86
N GLN A 124 -0.14 -22.94 2.25
CA GLN A 124 -0.61 -24.29 1.96
C GLN A 124 -1.29 -24.94 3.17
N SER A 125 -0.61 -25.01 4.33
CA SER A 125 -1.12 -25.73 5.49
C SER A 125 -2.24 -24.99 6.21
N ASP A 126 -2.21 -23.64 6.20
CA ASP A 126 -3.05 -22.84 7.08
C ASP A 126 -4.23 -22.19 6.33
N ARG A 127 -4.32 -22.33 5.01
CA ARG A 127 -5.32 -21.63 4.18
C ARG A 127 -6.77 -21.93 4.56
N GLU A 128 -7.08 -23.17 4.95
CA GLU A 128 -8.42 -23.57 5.42
C GLU A 128 -8.72 -23.03 6.83
N LEU A 129 -7.70 -22.96 7.68
CA LEU A 129 -7.82 -22.36 9.02
C LEU A 129 -8.05 -20.85 8.90
N LEU A 130 -7.28 -20.17 8.03
CA LEU A 130 -7.48 -18.76 7.69
C LEU A 130 -8.88 -18.52 7.15
N TYR A 131 -9.36 -19.37 6.24
CA TYR A 131 -10.72 -19.27 5.71
C TYR A 131 -11.79 -19.37 6.80
N SER A 132 -11.65 -20.35 7.68
CA SER A 132 -12.56 -20.54 8.82
C SER A 132 -12.53 -19.34 9.76
N TYR A 133 -11.34 -18.76 9.99
CA TYR A 133 -11.17 -17.56 10.79
C TYR A 133 -11.87 -16.35 10.16
N ILE A 134 -11.75 -16.16 8.84
CA ILE A 134 -12.45 -15.09 8.10
C ILE A 134 -13.97 -15.21 8.32
N LYS A 135 -14.54 -16.42 8.17
CA LYS A 135 -15.97 -16.66 8.37
C LYS A 135 -16.46 -16.34 9.79
N GLN A 136 -15.66 -16.66 10.81
CA GLN A 136 -16.02 -16.40 12.21
C GLN A 136 -16.03 -14.90 12.55
N ASN A 137 -15.40 -14.07 11.73
CA ASN A 137 -15.33 -12.62 11.88
C ASN A 137 -16.32 -11.89 10.94
N GLN A 138 -17.37 -12.60 10.47
CA GLN A 138 -18.58 -11.97 9.97
C GLN A 138 -19.17 -11.15 11.13
N GLY A 139 -19.18 -9.82 10.96
CA GLY A 139 -19.77 -8.90 11.95
C GLY A 139 -21.26 -9.10 12.12
#